data_AF-A0A9D1F1A1-F1
#
_entry.id   AF-A0A9D1F1A1-F1
#
_cell.length_a   1.000
_cell.length_b   1.000
_cell.length_c   1.000
_cell.angle_alpha   90.00
_cell.angle_beta   90.00
_cell.angle_gamma   90.00
#
_symmetry.space_group_name_H-M   'P 1'
#
loop_
_entity.id
_entity.type
_entity.pdbx_description
1 polymer ?
#
loop_
_entity_poly.entity_id
_entity_poly.type
_entity_poly.pdbx_seq_one_letter_code
_entity_poly.pdbx_strand_id
1 'polypeptide(L)'
;EGDYWAGAVKQCGGINKMPTMDDLAKIASLIYKGNPTVGAYNDVYNLTYESGTATSLGLPEPRFYLWSGEEASKDDAYGRGFGPTYTNLYYTRNNSGIQAICRVD
;
A
#
# COMPACT_ATOMS: atom_id res chain seq x y z
N GLU A 1 -20.45 -8.22 -5.48
CA GLU A 1 -19.08 -7.88 -5.06
C GLU A 1 -19.15 -6.82 -3.97
N GLY A 2 -18.26 -6.88 -2.98
CA GLY A 2 -18.24 -5.93 -1.87
C GLY A 2 -17.19 -4.84 -2.09
N ASP A 3 -17.48 -3.63 -1.62
CA ASP A 3 -16.50 -2.55 -1.56
C ASP A 3 -15.60 -2.77 -0.32
N TYR A 4 -14.54 -3.55 -0.52
CA TYR A 4 -13.58 -3.88 0.54
C TYR A 4 -12.75 -2.67 0.94
N TRP A 5 -12.54 -1.71 0.03
CA TRP A 5 -11.90 -0.45 0.35
C TRP A 5 -12.76 0.38 1.32
N ALA A 6 -14.06 0.52 1.08
CA ALA A 6 -14.95 1.18 2.04
C ALA A 6 -15.00 0.45 3.40
N GLY A 7 -14.86 -0.87 3.39
CA GLY A 7 -14.67 -1.67 4.60
C GLY A 7 -13.40 -1.29 5.37
N ALA A 8 -12.27 -1.16 4.67
CA ALA A 8 -11.00 -0.70 5.22
C ALA A 8 -11.09 0.72 5.78
N VAL A 9 -11.67 1.66 5.02
CA VAL A 9 -11.95 3.03 5.45
C VAL A 9 -12.73 3.06 6.75
N LYS A 10 -13.79 2.25 6.84
CA LYS A 10 -14.63 2.15 8.04
C LYS A 10 -13.84 1.61 9.24
N GLN A 11 -13.01 0.59 9.03
CA GLN A 11 -12.17 0.02 10.09
C GLN A 11 -11.13 1.02 10.61
N CYS A 12 -10.54 1.83 9.72
CA CYS A 12 -9.62 2.91 10.13
C CYS A 12 -10.33 4.13 10.73
N GLY A 13 -11.66 4.20 10.69
CA GLY A 13 -12.42 5.32 11.24
C GLY A 13 -12.53 6.53 10.30
N GLY A 14 -12.29 6.34 8.99
CA GLY A 14 -12.43 7.37 7.97
C GLY A 14 -11.27 7.41 6.98
N ILE A 15 -11.50 8.05 5.83
CA ILE A 15 -10.51 8.19 4.75
C ILE A 15 -9.25 8.91 5.24
N ASN A 16 -9.43 9.95 6.05
CA ASN A 16 -8.35 10.73 6.64
C ASN A 16 -7.45 9.94 7.62
N LYS A 17 -7.89 8.75 8.04
CA LYS A 17 -7.13 7.84 8.90
C LYS A 17 -6.43 6.73 8.12
N MET A 18 -6.56 6.71 6.80
CA MET A 18 -5.81 5.80 5.93
C MET A 18 -4.52 6.47 5.43
N PRO A 19 -3.48 5.70 5.09
CA PRO A 19 -2.26 6.24 4.50
C PRO A 19 -2.55 6.89 3.14
N THR A 20 -1.79 7.93 2.80
CA THR A 20 -1.76 8.46 1.44
C THR A 20 -0.85 7.61 0.56
N MET A 21 -0.89 7.80 -0.76
CA MET A 21 0.04 7.17 -1.68
C MET A 21 1.49 7.56 -1.39
N ASP A 22 1.73 8.78 -0.88
CA ASP A 22 3.04 9.21 -0.39
C ASP A 22 3.51 8.39 0.82
N ASP A 23 2.63 8.06 1.77
CA ASP A 23 3.01 7.20 2.88
C ASP A 23 3.34 5.79 2.40
N LEU A 24 2.54 5.24 1.49
CA LEU A 24 2.81 3.92 0.93
C LEU A 24 4.15 3.90 0.17
N ALA A 25 4.51 4.99 -0.51
CA ALA A 25 5.81 5.14 -1.15
C ALA A 25 6.98 5.21 -0.14
N LYS A 26 6.77 5.87 1.01
CA LYS A 26 7.75 5.85 2.12
C LYS A 26 7.91 4.45 2.71
N ILE A 27 6.83 3.70 2.89
CA ILE A 27 6.88 2.29 3.32
C ILE A 27 7.71 1.47 2.33
N ALA A 28 7.51 1.67 1.02
CA ALA A 28 8.33 1.00 0.01
C ALA A 28 9.82 1.34 0.18
N SER A 29 10.12 2.63 0.39
CA SER A 29 11.50 3.08 0.62
C SER A 29 12.14 2.40 1.85
N LEU A 30 11.37 2.02 2.87
CA LEU A 30 11.89 1.32 4.06
C LEU A 30 12.09 -0.20 3.84
N ILE A 31 11.39 -0.79 2.88
CA ILE A 31 11.40 -2.24 2.63
C ILE A 31 12.52 -2.66 1.67
N TYR A 32 12.87 -1.80 0.72
CA TYR A 32 13.85 -2.12 -0.31
C TYR A 32 15.25 -1.62 0.05
N LYS A 33 16.24 -2.47 -0.23
CA LYS A 33 17.65 -2.20 0.02
C LYS A 33 18.08 -0.87 -0.59
N GLY A 34 18.79 -0.06 0.19
CA GLY A 34 19.35 1.22 -0.25
C GLY A 34 18.38 2.39 -0.21
N ASN A 35 17.19 2.21 0.37
CA ASN A 35 16.18 3.24 0.56
C ASN A 35 15.88 4.04 -0.72
N PRO A 36 15.44 3.37 -1.79
CA PRO A 36 15.20 4.02 -3.07
C PRO A 36 14.15 5.13 -2.92
N THR A 37 14.30 6.21 -3.68
CA THR A 37 13.24 7.21 -3.79
C THR A 37 12.09 6.65 -4.62
N VAL A 38 10.94 6.44 -3.99
CA VAL A 38 9.70 6.00 -4.65
C VAL A 38 8.73 7.17 -4.68
N GLY A 39 8.22 7.51 -5.87
CA GLY A 39 7.17 8.53 -6.02
C GLY A 39 5.79 7.94 -5.72
N ALA A 40 4.87 8.76 -5.19
CA ALA A 40 3.50 8.37 -4.84
C ALA A 40 2.79 7.62 -5.98
N TYR A 41 2.93 8.11 -7.21
CA TYR A 41 2.25 7.57 -8.40
C TYR A 41 3.23 6.97 -9.42
N ASN A 42 4.35 6.43 -8.95
CA ASN A 42 5.32 5.76 -9.81
C ASN A 42 5.47 4.28 -9.48
N ASP A 43 5.61 3.49 -10.53
CA ASP A 43 6.10 2.13 -10.47
C ASP A 43 7.62 2.13 -10.47
N VAL A 44 8.22 1.29 -9.63
CA VAL A 44 9.67 1.15 -9.52
C VAL A 44 10.02 -0.33 -9.60
N TYR A 45 10.97 -0.65 -10.48
CA TYR A 45 11.44 -2.01 -10.75
C TYR A 45 12.93 -2.13 -10.41
N ASN A 46 13.49 -3.34 -10.57
CA ASN A 46 14.89 -3.66 -10.27
C ASN A 46 15.25 -3.39 -8.80
N LEU A 47 14.27 -3.53 -7.91
CA LEU A 47 14.47 -3.40 -6.48
C LEU A 47 15.02 -4.70 -5.88
N THR A 48 15.63 -4.60 -4.71
CA THR A 48 16.03 -5.76 -3.92
C THR A 48 15.30 -5.69 -2.58
N TYR A 49 14.35 -6.61 -2.37
CA TYR A 49 13.60 -6.70 -1.13
C TYR A 49 14.51 -7.08 0.04
N GLU A 50 14.42 -6.37 1.15
CA GLU A 50 15.17 -6.67 2.37
C GLU A 50 14.29 -7.49 3.32
N SER A 51 14.55 -8.80 3.44
CA SER A 51 13.69 -9.70 4.23
C SER A 51 13.66 -9.31 5.71
N GLY A 52 12.49 -9.44 6.32
CA GLY A 52 12.21 -9.05 7.70
C GLY A 52 11.73 -7.60 7.85
N THR A 53 11.92 -6.73 6.86
CA THR A 53 11.52 -5.32 6.95
C THR A 53 10.00 -5.15 7.00
N ALA A 54 9.24 -5.79 6.10
CA ALA A 54 7.79 -5.72 6.13
C ALA A 54 7.21 -6.46 7.34
N THR A 55 7.79 -7.62 7.70
CA THR A 55 7.37 -8.35 8.90
C THR A 55 7.57 -7.52 10.18
N SER A 56 8.64 -6.72 10.25
CA SER A 56 8.87 -5.80 11.38
C SER A 56 7.81 -4.69 11.49
N LEU A 57 7.12 -4.39 10.38
CA LEU A 57 5.97 -3.47 10.31
C LEU A 57 4.63 -4.19 10.49
N GLY A 58 4.64 -5.50 10.79
CA GLY A 58 3.42 -6.32 10.88
C GLY A 58 2.79 -6.67 9.53
N LEU A 59 3.51 -6.50 8.43
CA LEU A 59 3.05 -6.74 7.06
C LEU A 59 3.51 -8.11 6.52
N PRO A 60 2.80 -8.70 5.54
CA PRO A 60 3.18 -9.98 4.96
C PRO A 60 4.48 -9.87 4.15
N GLU A 61 5.19 -10.98 3.97
CA GLU A 61 6.32 -11.07 3.05
C GLU A 61 6.15 -12.22 2.03
N PRO A 62 6.77 -12.11 0.83
CA PRO A 62 7.39 -10.92 0.24
C PRO A 62 6.42 -10.14 -0.65
N ARG A 63 5.15 -10.59 -0.76
CA ARG A 63 4.13 -9.99 -1.62
C ARG A 63 2.88 -9.62 -0.85
N PHE A 64 2.50 -8.37 -0.95
CA PHE A 64 1.26 -7.85 -0.39
C PHE A 64 0.85 -6.57 -1.09
N TYR A 65 -0.36 -6.12 -0.78
CA TYR A 65 -0.93 -4.88 -1.29
C TYR A 65 -1.47 -4.08 -0.11
N LEU A 66 -1.33 -2.76 -0.19
CA LEU A 66 -1.89 -1.83 0.77
C LEU A 66 -2.87 -0.88 0.09
N TRP A 67 -4.01 -0.67 0.72
CA TRP A 67 -4.92 0.40 0.37
C TRP A 67 -4.35 1.75 0.78
N SER A 68 -4.56 2.77 -0.06
CA SER A 68 -4.47 4.17 0.37
C SER A 68 -5.86 4.69 0.74
N GLY A 69 -5.92 5.88 1.36
CA GLY A 69 -7.17 6.63 1.54
C GLY A 69 -7.61 7.39 0.28
N GLU A 70 -6.89 7.32 -0.82
CA GLU A 70 -7.17 8.15 -1.99
C GLU A 70 -8.11 7.42 -2.96
N GLU A 71 -9.25 8.05 -3.27
CA GLU A 71 -10.13 7.60 -4.35
C GLU A 71 -9.53 7.99 -5.70
N ALA A 72 -9.41 7.02 -6.61
CA ALA A 72 -8.95 7.25 -7.98
C ALA A 72 -10.11 7.62 -8.90
N SER A 73 -11.26 6.97 -8.69
CA SER A 73 -12.50 7.20 -9.42
C SER A 73 -13.69 6.74 -8.58
N LYS A 74 -14.91 6.87 -9.12
CA LYS A 74 -16.11 6.28 -8.50
C LYS A 74 -16.03 4.75 -8.38
N ASP A 75 -15.21 4.10 -9.22
CA ASP A 75 -15.09 2.65 -9.35
C ASP A 75 -13.78 2.13 -8.73
N ASP A 76 -12.79 2.99 -8.47
CA ASP A 76 -11.43 2.62 -8.06
C ASP A 76 -10.90 3.44 -6.88
N ALA A 77 -10.13 2.79 -6.00
CA ALA A 77 -9.29 3.41 -5.00
C ALA A 77 -7.83 3.06 -5.27
N TYR A 78 -6.94 3.99 -4.92
CA TYR A 78 -5.51 3.78 -5.07
C TYR A 78 -4.98 2.84 -4.00
N GLY A 79 -4.02 2.02 -4.39
CA GLY A 79 -3.18 1.24 -3.49
C GLY A 79 -1.79 1.04 -4.06
N ARG A 80 -0.95 0.35 -3.29
CA ARG A 80 0.42 0.01 -3.69
C ARG A 80 0.68 -1.47 -3.47
N GLY A 81 1.21 -2.11 -4.51
CA GLY A 81 1.75 -3.46 -4.47
C GLY A 81 3.23 -3.45 -4.07
N PHE A 82 3.61 -4.46 -3.30
CA PHE A 82 4.98 -4.73 -2.89
C PHE A 82 5.33 -6.13 -3.35
N GLY A 83 6.40 -6.26 -4.12
CA GLY A 83 6.92 -7.55 -4.59
C GLY A 83 8.44 -7.63 -4.49
N PRO A 84 9.03 -8.82 -4.74
CA PRO A 84 10.46 -9.05 -4.51
C PRO A 84 11.40 -8.11 -5.26
N THR A 85 10.99 -7.63 -6.44
CA THR A 85 11.82 -6.82 -7.34
C THR A 85 11.13 -5.54 -7.82
N TYR A 86 9.96 -5.22 -7.29
CA TYR A 86 9.16 -4.08 -7.73
C TYR A 86 8.20 -3.58 -6.66
N THR A 87 7.84 -2.32 -6.74
CA THR A 87 6.63 -1.76 -6.16
C THR A 87 5.85 -1.02 -7.23
N ASN A 88 4.53 -1.15 -7.24
CA ASN A 88 3.70 -0.60 -8.31
C ASN A 88 2.36 -0.08 -7.77
N LEU A 89 1.73 0.76 -8.56
CA LEU A 89 0.37 1.22 -8.32
C LEU A 89 -0.63 0.11 -8.55
N TYR A 90 -1.70 0.19 -7.79
CA TYR A 90 -2.82 -0.71 -7.88
C TYR A 90 -4.13 0.06 -7.76
N TYR A 91 -5.15 -0.40 -8.48
CA TYR A 91 -6.42 0.32 -8.68
C TYR A 91 -7.57 -0.68 -8.61
N THR A 92 -8.37 -0.61 -7.55
CA THR A 92 -9.63 -1.36 -7.41
C THR A 92 -10.35 -0.89 -6.15
N ARG A 93 -11.57 -1.36 -5.90
CA ARG A 93 -12.26 -1.26 -4.61
C ARG A 93 -12.80 -2.60 -4.11
N ASN A 94 -12.76 -3.64 -4.95
CA ASN A 94 -13.48 -4.91 -4.74
C ASN A 94 -12.56 -6.11 -4.45
N ASN A 95 -11.25 -5.89 -4.24
CA ASN A 95 -10.31 -6.97 -3.94
C ASN A 95 -10.12 -7.18 -2.43
N SER A 96 -10.52 -8.35 -1.94
CA SER A 96 -10.40 -8.75 -0.53
C SER A 96 -8.98 -9.12 -0.09
N GLY A 97 -8.05 -9.31 -1.02
CA GLY A 97 -6.65 -9.65 -0.74
C GLY A 97 -5.76 -8.45 -0.41
N ILE A 98 -6.31 -7.24 -0.38
CA ILE A 98 -5.56 -6.02 -0.05
C ILE A 98 -5.73 -5.70 1.43
N GLN A 99 -4.59 -5.41 2.07
CA GLN A 99 -4.52 -5.09 3.48
C GLN A 99 -4.83 -3.60 3.72
N ALA A 100 -5.41 -3.31 4.88
CA ALA A 100 -5.56 -1.96 5.39
C ALA A 100 -4.54 -1.71 6.50
N ILE A 101 -3.91 -0.55 6.48
CA ILE A 101 -3.20 0.00 7.64
C ILE A 101 -3.82 1.34 7.96
N CYS A 102 -3.85 1.69 9.24
CA CYS A 102 -4.43 2.94 9.70
C CYS A 102 -3.34 3.82 10.26
N ARG A 103 -3.39 5.10 9.94
CA ARG A 103 -2.53 6.12 10.56
C ARG A 103 -2.91 6.24 12.03
N VAL A 104 -1.89 6.24 12.88
CA VAL A 104 -2.01 6.62 14.29
C VAL A 104 -1.59 8.09 14.38
N ASP A 105 -2.49 8.94 14.87
CA ASP A 105 -2.17 10.34 15.22
C ASP A 105 -1.48 10.38 16.58
#